data_AF-A0A0L7LV61-F1
#
_entry.id   AF-A0A0L7LV61-F1
#
_cell.length_a   1.000
_cell.length_b   1.000
_cell.length_c   1.000
_cell.angle_alpha   90.00
_cell.angle_beta   90.00
_cell.angle_gamma   90.00
#
_symmetry.space_group_name_H-M   'P 1'
#
loop_
_entity.id
_entity.type
_entity.pdbx_description
1 polymer ?
#
loop_
_entity_poly.entity_id
_entity_poly.type
_entity_poly.pdbx_seq_one_letter_code
_entity_poly.pdbx_strand_id
1 'polypeptide(L)'
;MVASLKWKWAGHIARVKDNRWSERVLHWWPRDGKRERGRPVRRWRDDIIAIAVKQWVRTAQSRMNGQEMEEAFIQQWMAPE
;
A
#
# COMPACT_ATOMS: atom_id res chain seq x y z
N MET A 1 2.06 8.93 -13.78
CA MET A 1 2.98 7.78 -13.67
C MET A 1 2.30 6.65 -12.89
N VAL A 2 2.67 5.39 -13.14
CA VAL A 2 2.07 4.20 -12.49
C VAL A 2 2.17 4.28 -10.96
N ALA A 3 3.28 4.80 -10.43
CA ALA A 3 3.50 4.99 -9.00
C ALA A 3 2.45 5.93 -8.35
N SER A 4 2.18 7.10 -8.95
CA SER A 4 1.19 8.06 -8.44
C SER A 4 -0.24 7.46 -8.42
N LEU A 5 -0.60 6.68 -9.45
CA LEU A 5 -1.89 6.00 -9.50
C LEU A 5 -2.01 4.95 -8.39
N LYS A 6 -0.94 4.18 -8.17
CA LYS A 6 -0.86 3.18 -7.11
C LYS A 6 -1.02 3.82 -5.72
N TRP A 7 -0.35 4.94 -5.48
CA TRP A 7 -0.46 5.70 -4.23
C TRP A 7 -1.86 6.27 -4.00
N LYS A 8 -2.44 6.93 -5.01
CA LYS A 8 -3.80 7.50 -4.92
C LYS A 8 -4.85 6.43 -4.66
N TRP A 9 -4.72 5.27 -5.31
CA TRP A 9 -5.61 4.13 -5.07
C TRP A 9 -5.43 3.57 -3.65
N ALA A 10 -4.19 3.42 -3.16
CA ALA A 10 -3.92 3.02 -1.77
C ALA A 10 -4.60 3.95 -0.75
N GLY A 11 -4.42 5.27 -0.93
CA GLY A 11 -5.05 6.26 -0.07
C GLY A 11 -6.58 6.25 -0.17
N HIS A 12 -7.14 6.00 -1.35
CA HIS A 12 -8.58 5.83 -1.53
C HIS A 12 -9.10 4.64 -0.71
N ILE A 13 -8.49 3.46 -0.87
CA ILE A 13 -8.90 2.26 -0.12
C ILE A 13 -8.72 2.44 1.39
N ALA A 14 -7.65 3.09 1.87
CA ALA A 14 -7.44 3.34 3.29
C ALA A 14 -8.52 4.24 3.95
N ARG A 15 -9.25 5.02 3.16
CA ARG A 15 -10.36 5.88 3.62
C ARG A 15 -11.73 5.22 3.49
N VAL A 16 -11.82 4.16 2.70
CA VAL A 16 -13.04 3.38 2.53
C VAL A 16 -13.23 2.53 3.79
N LYS A 17 -14.38 2.68 4.47
CA LYS A 17 -14.73 2.00 5.73
C LYS A 17 -16.02 1.19 5.60
N ASP A 18 -16.20 0.52 4.47
CA ASP A 18 -17.42 -0.22 4.18
C ASP A 18 -17.18 -1.72 3.94
N ASN A 19 -16.02 -2.24 4.37
CA ASN A 19 -15.67 -3.65 4.28
C ASN A 19 -15.72 -4.21 2.84
N ARG A 20 -15.58 -3.34 1.84
CA ARG A 20 -15.51 -3.74 0.43
C ARG A 20 -14.40 -4.75 0.20
N TRP A 21 -14.57 -5.54 -0.86
CA TRP A 21 -13.59 -6.55 -1.25
C TRP A 21 -12.19 -5.96 -1.46
N SER A 22 -12.09 -4.74 -2.00
CA SER A 22 -10.81 -4.03 -2.19
C SER A 22 -10.06 -3.78 -0.88
N GLU A 23 -10.77 -3.40 0.19
CA GLU A 23 -10.19 -3.25 1.54
C GLU A 23 -9.76 -4.62 2.08
N ARG A 24 -10.61 -5.64 1.93
CA ARG A 24 -10.29 -7.01 2.38
C ARG A 24 -9.07 -7.57 1.69
N VAL A 25 -8.94 -7.42 0.37
CA VAL A 25 -7.79 -7.88 -0.44
C VAL A 25 -6.53 -7.15 -0.03
N LEU A 26 -6.64 -5.83 0.19
CA LEU A 26 -5.53 -5.03 0.64
C LEU A 26 -5.04 -5.50 2.02
N HIS A 27 -5.95 -5.70 2.98
CA HIS A 27 -5.66 -6.15 4.35
C HIS A 27 -5.43 -7.65 4.49
N TRP A 28 -5.56 -8.41 3.41
CA TRP A 28 -5.51 -9.85 3.44
C TRP A 28 -4.12 -10.35 3.84
N TRP A 29 -4.09 -11.13 4.92
CA TRP A 29 -2.94 -11.88 5.36
C TRP A 29 -3.38 -13.34 5.58
N PRO A 30 -2.73 -14.33 4.95
CA PRO A 30 -2.97 -15.72 5.30
C PRO A 30 -2.45 -15.93 6.73
N ARG A 31 -3.35 -15.94 7.72
CA ARG A 31 -2.98 -16.21 9.13
C ARG A 31 -2.51 -17.65 9.31
N ASP A 32 -3.13 -18.58 8.59
CA ASP A 32 -3.00 -20.03 8.86
C ASP A 32 -2.48 -20.84 7.66
N GLY A 33 -1.84 -20.20 6.67
CA GLY A 33 -1.43 -20.85 5.42
C GLY A 33 0.03 -20.60 5.04
N LYS A 34 0.76 -21.68 4.75
CA LYS A 34 2.03 -21.59 3.99
C LYS A 34 1.70 -21.27 2.53
N ARG A 35 2.43 -20.31 1.95
CA ARG A 35 2.29 -20.00 0.51
C ARG A 35 2.86 -21.14 -0.32
N GLU A 36 2.21 -21.42 -1.44
CA GLU A 36 2.71 -22.34 -2.45
C GLU A 36 4.06 -21.84 -3.00
N ARG A 37 4.94 -22.79 -3.35
CA ARG A 37 6.23 -22.50 -3.98
C ARG A 37 6.01 -21.79 -5.31
N GLY A 38 6.77 -20.73 -5.57
CA GLY A 38 6.76 -20.00 -6.85
C GLY A 38 6.01 -18.67 -6.84
N ARG A 39 5.22 -18.34 -5.80
CA ARG A 39 4.64 -16.99 -5.67
C ARG A 39 5.67 -15.99 -5.15
N PRO A 40 5.76 -14.78 -5.74
CA PRO A 40 6.59 -13.71 -5.20
C PRO A 40 6.28 -13.43 -3.73
N VAL A 41 7.34 -13.28 -2.93
CA VAL A 41 7.22 -12.97 -1.50
C VAL A 41 6.57 -11.59 -1.32
N ARG A 42 7.00 -10.62 -2.15
CA ARG A 42 6.51 -9.24 -2.18
C ARG A 42 5.04 -9.17 -2.60
N ARG A 43 4.24 -8.48 -1.79
CA ARG A 43 2.84 -8.12 -2.03
C ARG A 43 2.76 -6.69 -2.51
N TRP A 44 1.66 -6.36 -3.17
CA TRP A 44 1.32 -4.98 -3.52
C TRP A 44 1.34 -4.02 -2.30
N ARG A 45 0.93 -4.50 -1.12
CA ARG A 45 0.98 -3.75 0.15
C ARG A 45 2.40 -3.54 0.66
N ASP A 46 3.33 -4.46 0.39
CA ASP A 46 4.68 -4.39 0.93
C ASP A 46 5.40 -3.16 0.38
N ASP A 47 5.12 -2.81 -0.87
CA ASP A 47 5.60 -1.58 -1.49
C ASP A 47 5.07 -0.32 -0.78
N ILE A 48 3.90 -0.38 -0.16
CA ILE A 48 3.32 0.76 0.57
C ILE A 48 3.85 0.81 2.01
N ILE A 49 3.97 -0.35 2.67
CA ILE A 49 4.52 -0.45 4.02
C ILE A 49 5.98 0.00 4.07
N ALA A 50 6.76 -0.32 3.03
CA ALA A 50 8.18 0.02 2.96
C ALA A 50 8.44 1.53 3.08
N ILE A 51 7.52 2.36 2.60
CA ILE A 51 7.69 3.82 2.54
C ILE A 51 6.91 4.54 3.64
N ALA A 52 5.67 4.10 3.90
CA ALA A 52 4.75 4.86 4.74
C ALA A 52 4.69 4.37 6.21
N VAL A 53 5.62 3.49 6.59
CA VAL A 53 5.70 2.85 7.92
C VAL A 53 4.45 2.00 8.21
N LYS A 54 4.45 1.20 9.28
CA LYS A 54 3.27 0.42 9.72
C LYS A 54 1.99 1.28 9.91
N GLN A 55 2.11 2.61 10.01
CA GLN A 55 1.01 3.54 10.25
C GLN A 55 0.41 4.19 9.00
N TRP A 56 0.80 3.76 7.79
CA TRP A 56 0.34 4.35 6.53
C TRP A 56 -1.18 4.52 6.40
N VAL A 57 -1.96 3.57 6.93
CA VAL A 57 -3.44 3.64 6.94
C VAL A 57 -3.94 4.85 7.74
N ARG A 58 -3.28 5.16 8.87
CA ARG A 58 -3.56 6.33 9.71
C ARG A 58 -3.13 7.62 9.02
N THR A 59 -1.96 7.59 8.40
CA THR A 59 -1.40 8.76 7.68
C THR A 59 -2.23 9.11 6.44
N ALA A 60 -2.72 8.11 5.71
CA ALA A 60 -3.53 8.27 4.51
C ALA A 60 -4.95 8.81 4.77
N GLN A 61 -5.41 8.86 6.03
CA GLN A 61 -6.66 9.51 6.40
C GLN A 61 -6.57 11.05 6.27
N SER A 62 -5.38 11.63 6.49
CA SER A 62 -5.12 13.05 6.25
C SER A 62 -4.64 13.27 4.82
N ARG A 63 -5.25 14.22 4.10
CA ARG A 63 -4.83 14.56 2.72
C ARG A 63 -3.44 15.20 2.66
N MET A 64 -3.07 16.00 3.67
CA MET A 64 -1.77 16.68 3.72
C MET A 64 -0.63 15.67 3.89
N ASN A 65 -0.74 14.79 4.90
CA ASN A 65 0.29 13.77 5.15
C ASN A 65 0.36 12.74 4.01
N GLY A 66 -0.76 12.54 3.29
CA GLY A 66 -0.80 11.68 2.11
C GLY A 66 -0.02 12.21 0.90
N GLN A 67 0.17 13.52 0.76
CA GLN A 67 0.94 14.11 -0.35
C GLN A 67 2.44 13.97 -0.13
N GLU A 68 2.93 14.27 1.07
CA GLU A 68 4.35 14.15 1.44
C GLU A 68 4.85 12.71 1.25
N MET A 69 4.03 11.73 1.62
CA MET A 69 4.36 10.32 1.40
C MET A 69 4.19 9.86 -0.06
N GLU A 70 3.40 10.56 -0.88
CA GLU A 70 3.31 10.29 -2.34
C GLU A 70 4.65 10.56 -3.01
N GLU A 71 5.29 11.69 -2.66
CA GLU A 71 6.58 12.09 -3.21
C GLU A 71 7.68 11.10 -2.80
N ALA A 72 7.76 10.76 -1.51
CA ALA A 72 8.68 9.74 -1.01
C ALA A 72 8.45 8.37 -1.69
N PHE A 73 7.18 8.02 -1.94
CA PHE A 73 6.84 6.78 -2.62
C PHE A 73 7.31 6.74 -4.07
N ILE A 74 7.10 7.84 -4.80
CA ILE A 74 7.53 7.96 -6.19
C ILE A 74 9.06 7.93 -6.28
N GLN A 75 9.77 8.63 -5.39
CA GLN A 75 11.24 8.63 -5.39
C GLN A 75 11.81 7.23 -5.18
N GLN A 76 11.31 6.49 -4.19
CA GLN A 76 11.74 5.10 -3.93
C GLN A 76 11.36 4.15 -5.07
N TRP A 77 10.19 4.33 -5.70
CA TRP A 77 9.73 3.49 -6.81
C TRP A 77 10.52 3.74 -8.10
N MET A 78 11.01 4.97 -8.28
CA MET A 78 11.77 5.39 -9.46
C MET A 78 13.29 5.26 -9.25
N ALA A 79 13.74 4.99 -8.02
CA ALA A 79 15.14 4.75 -7.72
C ALA A 79 15.61 3.47 -8.45
N PRO A 80 16.70 3.53 -9.23
CA PRO A 80 17.31 2.32 -9.79
C PRO A 80 17.86 1.45 -8.65
N GLU A 81 17.68 0.13 -8.75
CA GLU A 81 18.33 -0.84 -7.84
C GLU A 81 19.86 -0.83 -7.96
#